data_AF-S2JT31-F1
#
_entry.id   AF-S2JT31-F1
#
_cell.length_a   1.000
_cell.length_b   1.000
_cell.length_c   1.000
_cell.angle_alpha   90.00
_cell.angle_beta   90.00
_cell.angle_gamma   90.00
#
_symmetry.space_group_name_H-M   'P 1'
#
loop_
_entity.id
_entity.type
_entity.pdbx_description
1 polymer ?
#
loop_
_entity_poly.entity_id
_entity_poly.type
_entity_poly.pdbx_seq_one_letter_code
_entity_poly.pdbx_strand_id
1 'polypeptide(L)'
;MSNKRVRLSIQQKIELLDQHAFNLSKALSQQTISDIIKKSEDIYSNVSVKNNGKSLKLPQYPQLDQEVSKYVSQQKATNRPVDRRSIITYIKYIAAAKYKIPEGEIISLTVGLLRCSNATT
;
A
#
# COMPACT_ATOMS: atom_id res chain seq x y z
N MET A 1 30.95 -48.25 -4.20
CA MET A 1 29.72 -47.94 -4.96
C MET A 1 30.03 -46.82 -5.93
N SER A 2 29.78 -46.98 -7.24
CA SER A 2 30.13 -45.96 -8.24
C SER A 2 29.20 -44.75 -8.11
N ASN A 3 29.77 -43.56 -7.86
CA ASN A 3 29.00 -42.32 -7.82
C ASN A 3 28.72 -41.85 -9.26
N LYS A 4 27.73 -42.48 -9.91
CA LYS A 4 27.32 -42.16 -11.28
C LYS A 4 26.50 -40.88 -11.28
N ARG A 5 26.96 -39.85 -12.01
CA ARG A 5 26.18 -38.62 -12.23
C ARG A 5 25.01 -38.94 -13.17
N VAL A 6 23.79 -38.85 -12.66
CA VAL A 6 22.57 -39.00 -13.45
C VAL A 6 22.03 -37.60 -13.80
N ARG A 7 21.77 -37.34 -15.08
CA ARG A 7 21.10 -36.11 -15.51
C ARG A 7 19.60 -36.23 -15.25
N LEU A 8 19.08 -35.37 -14.38
CA LEU A 8 17.66 -35.28 -14.08
C LEU A 8 16.95 -34.30 -15.02
N SER A 9 15.69 -34.60 -15.32
CA SER A 9 14.80 -33.68 -16.03
C SER A 9 14.50 -32.44 -15.20
N ILE A 10 14.00 -31.39 -15.86
CA ILE A 10 13.61 -30.14 -15.17
C ILE A 10 12.51 -30.43 -14.14
N GLN A 11 11.51 -31.27 -14.50
CA GLN A 11 10.44 -31.66 -13.58
C GLN A 11 10.96 -32.42 -12.35
N GLN A 12 11.89 -33.36 -12.53
CA GLN A 12 12.49 -34.11 -11.41
C GLN A 12 13.29 -33.20 -10.46
N LYS A 13 13.96 -32.18 -11.00
CA LYS A 13 14.68 -31.20 -10.17
C LYS A 13 13.74 -30.32 -9.36
N ILE A 14 12.60 -29.93 -9.94
CA ILE A 14 11.56 -29.15 -9.26
C ILE A 14 10.98 -29.96 -8.10
N GLU A 15 10.63 -31.23 -8.35
CA GLU A 15 10.06 -32.12 -7.35
C GLU A 15 11.01 -32.34 -6.15
N LEU A 16 12.31 -32.45 -6.40
CA LEU A 16 13.33 -32.53 -5.35
C LEU A 16 13.50 -31.22 -4.57
N LEU A 17 13.42 -30.06 -5.24
CA LEU A 17 13.47 -28.73 -4.61
C LEU A 17 12.24 -28.50 -3.72
N ASP A 18 11.06 -28.86 -4.19
CA ASP A 18 9.79 -28.72 -3.47
C ASP A 18 9.75 -29.62 -2.21
N GLN A 19 10.27 -30.85 -2.29
CA GLN A 19 10.26 -31.80 -1.16
C GLN A 19 11.30 -31.48 -0.08
N HIS A 20 12.46 -30.91 -0.42
CA HIS A 20 13.58 -30.80 0.53
C HIS A 20 13.93 -29.38 1.02
N ALA A 21 13.59 -28.31 0.29
CA ALA A 21 14.05 -26.97 0.64
C ALA A 21 13.02 -26.09 1.38
N PHE A 22 11.71 -26.38 1.21
CA PHE A 22 10.66 -25.45 1.66
C PHE A 22 9.53 -26.08 2.50
N ASN A 23 9.57 -27.41 2.78
CA ASN A 23 8.52 -28.12 3.53
C ASN A 23 7.09 -27.75 3.10
N LEU A 24 6.88 -27.55 1.80
CA LEU A 24 5.57 -27.14 1.29
C LEU A 24 4.62 -28.33 1.39
N SER A 25 3.42 -28.11 1.95
CA SER A 25 2.38 -29.15 2.04
C SER A 25 1.85 -29.58 0.67
N LYS A 26 2.19 -28.85 -0.40
CA LYS A 26 1.81 -29.11 -1.78
C LYS A 26 2.88 -28.55 -2.72
N ALA A 27 3.20 -29.30 -3.77
CA ALA A 27 4.05 -28.82 -4.86
C ALA A 27 3.42 -27.58 -5.53
N LEU A 28 4.17 -26.49 -5.60
CA LEU A 28 3.73 -25.25 -6.24
C LEU A 28 4.36 -25.16 -7.63
N SER A 29 3.59 -24.68 -8.61
CA SER A 29 4.17 -24.47 -9.93
C SER A 29 5.25 -23.38 -9.87
N GLN A 30 6.29 -23.50 -10.70
CA GLN A 30 7.36 -22.50 -10.77
C GLN A 30 6.82 -21.08 -11.04
N GLN A 31 5.75 -20.97 -11.83
CA GLN A 31 5.08 -19.70 -12.08
C GLN A 31 4.57 -19.07 -10.76
N THR A 32 3.92 -19.88 -9.92
CA THR A 32 3.41 -19.44 -8.61
C THR A 32 4.54 -18.99 -7.69
N ILE A 33 5.66 -19.72 -7.68
CA ILE A 33 6.84 -19.35 -6.89
C ILE A 33 7.41 -18.02 -7.40
N SER A 34 7.54 -17.84 -8.73
CA SER A 34 8.02 -16.59 -9.33
C SER A 34 7.11 -15.41 -9.02
N ASP A 35 5.79 -15.60 -9.10
CA ASP A 35 4.80 -14.55 -8.82
C ASP A 35 4.82 -14.15 -7.34
N ILE A 36 5.02 -15.10 -6.42
CA ILE A 36 5.20 -14.82 -4.99
C ILE A 36 6.46 -13.99 -4.74
N ILE A 37 7.59 -14.37 -5.33
CA ILE A 37 8.87 -13.66 -5.15
C ILE A 37 8.77 -12.23 -5.70
N LYS A 38 8.24 -12.05 -6.92
CA LYS A 38 8.01 -10.70 -7.50
C LYS A 38 7.14 -9.83 -6.60
N LYS A 39 6.02 -10.38 -6.12
CA LYS A 39 5.11 -9.64 -5.24
C LYS A 39 5.74 -9.32 -3.89
N SER A 40 6.67 -10.15 -3.41
CA SER A 40 7.38 -9.89 -2.16
C SER A 40 8.31 -8.67 -2.27
N GLU A 41 8.97 -8.47 -3.40
CA GLU A 41 9.82 -7.28 -3.65
C GLU A 41 8.98 -5.99 -3.60
N ASP A 42 7.78 -6.01 -4.18
CA ASP A 42 6.81 -4.92 -4.08
C ASP A 42 6.35 -4.69 -2.63
N ILE A 43 6.18 -5.75 -1.84
CA ILE A 43 5.78 -5.63 -0.43
C ILE A 43 6.90 -4.99 0.39
N TYR A 44 8.14 -5.47 0.25
CA TYR A 44 9.26 -5.01 1.07
C TYR A 44 9.77 -3.63 0.67
N SER A 45 9.68 -3.23 -0.60
CA SER A 45 9.98 -1.84 -1.02
C SER A 45 9.04 -0.82 -0.38
N ASN A 46 7.82 -1.22 -0.04
CA ASN A 46 6.80 -0.36 0.60
C ASN A 46 6.88 -0.30 2.14
N VAL A 47 7.64 -1.17 2.81
CA VAL A 47 7.74 -1.21 4.30
C VAL A 47 8.38 0.05 4.90
N SER A 48 9.15 0.82 4.12
CA SER A 48 9.65 2.14 4.56
C SER A 48 8.54 3.22 4.65
N VAL A 49 7.37 2.97 4.05
CA VAL A 49 6.19 3.82 4.16
C VAL A 49 5.40 3.35 5.39
N LYS A 50 5.63 4.03 6.51
CA LYS A 50 5.07 3.81 7.87
C LYS A 50 3.54 4.01 7.96
N ASN A 51 2.75 3.52 7.01
CA ASN A 51 1.31 3.71 6.97
C ASN A 51 0.60 2.34 7.00
N ASN A 52 -0.03 2.02 8.14
CA ASN A 52 -0.67 0.73 8.47
C ASN A 52 -1.94 0.40 7.64
N GLY A 53 -2.04 0.88 6.41
CA GLY A 53 -3.17 0.65 5.51
C GLY A 53 -3.08 -0.73 4.87
N LYS A 54 -4.06 -1.60 5.15
CA LYS A 54 -4.17 -2.96 4.56
C LYS A 54 -4.36 -2.96 3.02
N SER A 55 -4.44 -1.81 2.36
CA SER A 55 -4.73 -1.69 0.92
C SER A 55 -3.79 -0.67 0.28
N LEU A 56 -3.14 -1.07 -0.82
CA LEU A 56 -2.29 -0.24 -1.69
C LEU A 56 -3.11 0.74 -2.57
N LYS A 57 -4.30 1.15 -2.13
CA LYS A 57 -5.08 2.12 -2.89
C LYS A 57 -4.46 3.50 -2.70
N LEU A 58 -3.87 4.03 -3.76
CA LEU A 58 -3.45 5.42 -3.79
C LEU A 58 -4.68 6.31 -3.56
N PRO A 59 -4.53 7.42 -2.81
CA PRO A 59 -5.59 8.42 -2.73
C PRO A 59 -5.95 8.88 -4.14
N GLN A 60 -7.25 9.11 -4.39
CA GLN A 60 -7.78 9.54 -5.68
C GLN A 60 -7.10 10.81 -6.20
N TYR A 61 -6.62 11.67 -5.28
CA TYR A 61 -5.83 12.86 -5.57
C TYR A 61 -4.56 12.91 -4.71
N PRO A 62 -3.45 12.28 -5.15
CA PRO A 62 -2.20 12.26 -4.39
C PRO A 62 -1.61 13.66 -4.14
N GLN A 63 -1.80 14.57 -5.09
CA GLN A 63 -1.32 15.95 -4.98
C GLN A 63 -2.03 16.72 -3.87
N LEU A 64 -3.34 16.46 -3.67
CA LEU A 64 -4.14 17.08 -2.62
C LEU A 64 -3.71 16.56 -1.24
N ASP A 65 -3.45 15.25 -1.13
CA ASP A 65 -2.98 14.60 0.10
C ASP A 65 -1.62 15.17 0.55
N GLN A 66 -0.68 15.39 -0.38
CA GLN A 66 0.61 16.03 -0.11
C GLN A 66 0.45 17.47 0.41
N GLU A 67 -0.43 18.26 -0.20
CA GLU A 67 -0.67 19.65 0.19
C GLU A 67 -1.29 19.74 1.60
N VAL A 68 -2.24 18.86 1.91
CA VAL A 68 -2.84 18.76 3.25
C VAL A 68 -1.82 18.34 4.29
N SER A 69 -0.98 17.34 3.98
CA SER A 69 0.10 16.89 4.88
C SER A 69 1.08 18.03 5.21
N LYS A 70 1.43 18.83 4.19
CA LYS A 70 2.26 20.03 4.34
C LYS A 70 1.59 21.07 5.24
N TYR A 71 0.30 21.35 5.02
CA TYR A 71 -0.47 22.29 5.84
C TYR A 71 -0.51 21.87 7.31
N VAL A 72 -0.85 20.60 7.59
CA VAL A 72 -0.88 20.07 8.96
C VAL A 72 0.49 20.19 9.63
N SER A 73 1.56 19.90 8.91
CA SER A 73 2.93 20.01 9.41
C SER A 73 3.29 21.45 9.76
N GLN A 74 2.91 22.43 8.93
CA GLN A 74 3.13 23.85 9.17
C GLN A 74 2.34 24.38 10.37
N GLN A 75 1.07 23.98 10.50
CA GLN A 75 0.26 24.38 11.67
C GLN A 75 0.84 23.80 12.97
N LYS A 76 1.28 22.54 12.95
CA LYS A 76 1.96 21.93 14.10
C LYS A 76 3.27 22.64 14.44
N ALA A 77 4.08 22.98 13.44
CA ALA A 77 5.33 23.73 13.65
C ALA A 77 5.11 25.13 14.25
N THR A 78 3.94 25.73 14.00
CA THR A 78 3.54 27.03 14.55
C THR A 78 2.74 26.91 15.85
N ASN A 79 2.68 25.72 16.46
CA ASN A 79 1.91 25.41 17.67
C ASN A 79 0.41 25.76 17.55
N ARG A 80 -0.14 25.79 16.33
CA ARG A 80 -1.55 26.04 16.09
C ARG A 80 -2.33 24.73 16.19
N PRO A 81 -3.49 24.72 16.88
CA PRO A 81 -4.34 23.54 16.92
C PRO A 81 -4.87 23.25 15.51
N VAL A 82 -4.72 22.00 15.06
CA VAL A 82 -5.26 21.53 13.79
C VAL A 82 -6.56 20.79 14.07
N ASP A 83 -7.68 21.48 13.96
CA ASP A 83 -9.00 20.89 14.09
C ASP A 83 -9.47 20.27 12.76
N ARG A 84 -10.40 19.33 12.86
CA ARG A 84 -10.95 18.63 11.69
C ARG A 84 -11.64 19.58 10.69
N ARG A 85 -12.25 20.65 11.19
CA ARG A 85 -13.03 21.58 10.36
C ARG A 85 -12.10 22.51 9.57
N SER A 86 -10.97 22.94 10.15
CA SER A 86 -9.94 23.68 9.40
C SER A 86 -9.33 22.83 8.28
N ILE A 87 -9.00 21.56 8.54
CA ILE A 87 -8.50 20.65 7.48
C ILE A 87 -9.51 20.52 6.33
N ILE A 88 -10.78 20.27 6.64
CA ILE A 88 -11.83 20.13 5.61
C ILE A 88 -12.00 21.44 4.81
N THR A 89 -11.99 22.58 5.49
CA THR A 89 -12.12 23.89 4.84
C THR A 89 -10.96 24.15 3.90
N TYR A 90 -9.74 23.82 4.33
CA TYR A 90 -8.52 23.94 3.54
C TYR A 90 -8.53 23.02 2.31
N ILE A 91 -8.97 21.76 2.47
CA ILE A 91 -9.14 20.80 1.37
C ILE A 91 -10.11 21.36 0.33
N LYS A 92 -11.29 21.84 0.76
CA LYS A 92 -12.29 22.42 -0.15
C LYS A 92 -11.71 23.61 -0.93
N TYR A 93 -11.02 24.50 -0.22
CA TYR A 93 -10.40 25.68 -0.82
C TYR A 93 -9.36 25.31 -1.89
N ILE A 94 -8.42 24.41 -1.59
CA ILE A 94 -7.36 24.04 -2.55
C ILE A 94 -7.88 23.17 -3.68
N ALA A 95 -8.81 22.25 -3.41
CA ALA A 95 -9.44 21.45 -4.44
C ALA A 95 -10.11 22.33 -5.49
N ALA A 96 -10.83 23.38 -5.06
CA ALA A 96 -11.46 24.34 -5.95
C ALA A 96 -10.46 25.32 -6.59
N ALA A 97 -9.61 25.98 -5.80
CA ALA A 97 -8.76 27.08 -6.25
C ALA A 97 -7.55 26.63 -7.09
N LYS A 98 -6.93 25.50 -6.71
CA LYS A 98 -5.68 25.03 -7.33
C LYS A 98 -5.91 23.92 -8.35
N TYR A 99 -6.81 22.98 -8.05
CA TYR A 99 -7.01 21.77 -8.84
C TYR A 99 -8.30 21.73 -9.65
N LYS A 100 -9.18 22.74 -9.50
CA LYS A 100 -10.48 22.85 -10.21
C LYS A 100 -11.33 21.58 -10.14
N ILE A 101 -11.29 20.89 -9.01
CA ILE A 101 -12.07 19.66 -8.79
C ILE A 101 -13.55 20.04 -8.65
N PRO A 102 -14.49 19.35 -9.31
CA PRO A 102 -15.91 19.67 -9.23
C PRO A 102 -16.45 19.45 -7.81
N GLU A 103 -17.36 20.32 -7.37
CA GLU A 103 -17.89 20.33 -6.00
C GLU A 103 -18.53 19.00 -5.58
N GLY A 104 -19.13 18.27 -6.53
CA GLY A 104 -19.70 16.94 -6.28
C GLY A 104 -18.67 15.91 -5.79
N GLU A 105 -17.43 15.97 -6.26
CA GLU A 105 -16.35 15.07 -5.85
C GLU A 105 -15.72 15.52 -4.52
N ILE A 106 -15.69 16.82 -4.26
CA ILE A 106 -15.22 17.41 -2.99
C ILE A 106 -16.10 16.97 -1.81
N ILE A 107 -17.42 16.87 -2.02
CA ILE A 107 -18.38 16.39 -1.01
C ILE A 107 -18.14 14.89 -0.71
N SER A 108 -17.91 14.07 -1.73
CA SER A 108 -17.60 12.63 -1.55
C SER A 108 -16.35 12.39 -0.68
N LEU A 109 -15.27 13.15 -0.94
CA LEU A 109 -14.02 13.07 -0.17
C LEU A 109 -14.20 13.43 1.31
N THR A 110 -15.02 14.45 1.60
CA THR A 110 -15.26 14.91 2.96
C THR A 110 -16.20 14.00 3.76
N VAL A 111 -17.14 13.31 3.09
CA VAL A 111 -18.01 12.30 3.72
C VAL A 111 -17.24 11.01 4.05
N GLY A 112 -16.27 10.61 3.23
CA GLY A 112 -15.39 9.46 3.53
C GLY A 112 -14.58 9.67 4.83
N LEU A 113 -14.06 10.88 5.03
CA LEU A 113 -13.32 11.31 6.25
C LEU A 113 -14.22 11.48 7.50
N LEU A 114 -15.55 11.55 7.36
CA LEU A 114 -16.51 11.59 8.49
C LEU A 114 -16.76 10.21 9.08
N ARG A 115 -16.73 9.15 8.25
CA ARG A 115 -17.02 7.79 8.71
C ARG A 115 -15.90 7.15 9.53
N CYS A 116 -14.67 7.63 9.42
CA CYS A 116 -13.52 7.10 10.16
C CYS A 116 -13.40 7.65 11.60
N SER A 117 -14.23 8.59 12.03
CA SER A 117 -14.12 9.26 13.34
C SER A 117 -14.98 8.66 14.45
N ASN A 118 -15.90 7.73 14.13
CA ASN A 118 -16.91 7.23 15.07
C ASN A 118 -16.62 5.80 15.58
N ALA A 119 -15.37 5.33 15.51
CA ALA A 119 -14.98 3.97 15.90
C ALA A 119 -14.14 3.91 17.19
N THR A 120 -14.27 4.89 18.08
CA THR A 120 -13.69 4.85 19.42
C THR A 120 -14.69 5.37 20.44
N THR A 121 -15.49 4.44 20.96
CA THR A 121 -16.04 4.44 22.32
C THR A 121 -15.62 3.13 22.96
#